data_AF-X1D550-F1
#
_entry.id   AF-X1D550-F1
#
_cell.length_a   1.000
_cell.length_b   1.000
_cell.length_c   1.000
_cell.angle_alpha   90.00
_cell.angle_beta   90.00
_cell.angle_gamma   90.00
#
_symmetry.space_group_name_H-M   'P 1'
#
loop_
_entity.id
_entity.type
_entity.pdbx_description
1 polymer ?
#
loop_
_entity_poly.entity_id
_entity_poly.type
_entity_poly.pdbx_seq_one_letter_code
_entity_poly.pdbx_strand_id
1 'polypeptide(L)'
;MANINVYLEIGKKKVFASALDWPGWSRGGRDEDQALQTLLDYGPRYAKVLNGSGLKFQAPAELSQLVVLERLPGTSTTDFGAPVIIPDFDNAPFNNQILEISQKLLQSCWQAFDNAVQAAAGRE
;
A
#
# COMPACT_ATOMS: atom_id res chain seq x y z
N MET A 1 -17.40 -8.46 -4.46
CA MET A 1 -16.47 -7.86 -3.48
C MET A 1 -15.25 -7.38 -4.24
N ALA A 2 -14.64 -6.26 -3.87
CA ALA A 2 -13.44 -5.78 -4.56
C ALA A 2 -12.21 -6.54 -4.05
N ASN A 3 -11.40 -7.05 -4.97
CA ASN A 3 -10.11 -7.66 -4.66
C ASN A 3 -9.00 -6.61 -4.74
N ILE A 4 -7.97 -6.78 -3.92
CA ILE A 4 -6.76 -5.97 -3.96
C ILE A 4 -5.63 -6.84 -4.48
N ASN A 5 -5.06 -6.44 -5.61
CA ASN A 5 -3.87 -7.09 -6.14
C ASN A 5 -2.66 -6.66 -5.31
N VAL A 6 -1.87 -7.63 -4.87
CA VAL A 6 -0.67 -7.41 -4.07
C VAL A 6 0.52 -8.16 -4.66
N TYR A 7 1.71 -7.66 -4.40
CA TYR A 7 2.94 -8.42 -4.56
C TYR A 7 3.62 -8.63 -3.21
N LEU A 8 4.44 -9.67 -3.11
CA LEU A 8 5.25 -9.96 -1.94
C LEU A 8 6.74 -9.78 -2.27
N GLU A 9 7.46 -9.03 -1.44
CA GLU A 9 8.92 -8.98 -1.44
C GLU A 9 9.45 -9.77 -0.25
N ILE A 10 10.17 -10.85 -0.50
CA ILE A 10 10.49 -11.89 0.49
C ILE A 10 11.98 -11.86 0.83
N GLY A 11 12.31 -11.23 1.96
CA GLY A 11 13.65 -11.30 2.56
C GLY A 11 13.83 -12.57 3.42
N LYS A 12 15.01 -12.71 4.02
CA LYS A 12 15.33 -13.80 4.96
C LYS A 12 14.71 -13.61 6.35
N LYS A 13 14.49 -12.36 6.76
CA LYS A 13 14.00 -11.98 8.10
C LYS A 13 12.65 -11.29 8.07
N LYS A 14 12.24 -10.78 6.91
CA LYS A 14 11.05 -9.95 6.76
C LYS A 14 10.47 -10.11 5.36
N VAL A 15 9.15 -10.11 5.28
CA VAL A 15 8.38 -10.07 4.04
C VAL A 15 7.58 -8.78 4.01
N PHE A 16 7.46 -8.16 2.85
CA PHE A 16 6.54 -7.04 2.62
C PHE A 16 5.43 -7.46 1.69
N ALA A 17 4.19 -7.12 2.04
CA ALA A 17 3.04 -7.15 1.14
C ALA A 17 2.70 -5.73 0.74
N SER A 18 2.53 -5.49 -0.56
CA SER A 18 2.28 -4.15 -1.11
C SER A 18 1.14 -4.21 -2.11
N ALA A 19 0.17 -3.30 -1.97
CA ALA A 19 -0.95 -3.18 -2.90
C ALA A 19 -0.52 -2.46 -4.19
N LEU A 20 -0.73 -3.10 -5.34
CA LEU A 20 -0.26 -2.63 -6.65
C LEU A 20 -1.04 -1.39 -7.12
N ASP A 21 -2.37 -1.47 -7.08
CA ASP A 21 -3.26 -0.38 -7.53
C ASP A 21 -3.39 0.77 -6.50
N TRP A 22 -2.82 0.60 -5.30
CA TRP A 22 -2.98 1.51 -4.16
C TRP A 22 -1.61 1.89 -3.57
N PRO A 23 -0.83 2.71 -4.29
CA PRO A 23 0.55 3.02 -3.96
C PRO A 23 0.71 3.58 -2.54
N GLY A 24 1.83 3.22 -1.92
CA GLY A 24 2.17 3.57 -0.53
C GLY A 24 1.52 2.67 0.52
N TRP A 25 0.54 1.82 0.16
CA TRP A 25 0.00 0.81 1.07
C TRP A 25 0.86 -0.46 1.04
N SER A 26 1.92 -0.45 1.83
CA SER A 26 2.86 -1.57 1.98
C SER A 26 3.12 -1.90 3.44
N ARG A 27 2.98 -3.16 3.86
CA ARG A 27 3.18 -3.58 5.25
C ARG A 27 4.05 -4.83 5.35
N GLY A 28 4.90 -4.84 6.37
CA GLY A 28 5.86 -5.90 6.60
C GLY A 28 5.44 -6.85 7.72
N GLY A 29 5.82 -8.12 7.59
CA GLY A 29 5.67 -9.18 8.59
C GLY A 29 6.91 -10.08 8.64
N ARG A 30 6.97 -11.01 9.60
CA ARG A 30 8.08 -11.98 9.68
C ARG A 30 8.03 -13.02 8.54
N ASP A 31 6.84 -13.27 8.01
CA ASP A 31 6.52 -14.21 6.94
C ASP A 31 5.39 -13.64 6.06
N GLU A 32 5.00 -14.36 5.00
CA GLU A 32 3.94 -13.93 4.07
C GLU A 32 2.60 -13.68 4.78
N ASP A 33 2.18 -14.62 5.65
CA ASP A 33 0.90 -14.56 6.35
C ASP A 33 0.81 -13.32 7.25
N GLN A 34 1.85 -13.05 8.04
CA GLN A 34 1.90 -11.86 8.88
C GLN A 34 1.95 -10.58 8.05
N ALA A 35 2.65 -10.56 6.91
CA ALA A 35 2.72 -9.39 6.05
C ALA A 35 1.34 -9.07 5.46
N LEU A 36 0.63 -10.09 4.95
CA LEU A 36 -0.72 -9.97 4.42
C LEU A 36 -1.74 -9.58 5.49
N GLN A 37 -1.68 -10.18 6.68
CA GLN A 37 -2.55 -9.82 7.80
C GLN A 37 -2.31 -8.37 8.23
N THR A 38 -1.06 -7.94 8.34
CA THR A 38 -0.73 -6.55 8.69
C THR A 38 -1.20 -5.58 7.60
N LEU A 39 -1.13 -5.97 6.33
CA LEU A 39 -1.64 -5.17 5.23
C LEU A 39 -3.16 -5.00 5.34
N LEU A 40 -3.89 -6.11 5.53
CA LEU A 40 -5.34 -6.15 5.76
C LEU A 40 -5.77 -5.26 6.92
N ASP A 41 -5.14 -5.43 8.09
CA ASP A 41 -5.44 -4.67 9.31
C ASP A 41 -5.19 -3.17 9.13
N TYR A 42 -4.27 -2.81 8.24
CA TYR A 42 -3.98 -1.41 7.91
C TYR A 42 -4.97 -0.80 6.91
N GLY A 43 -5.73 -1.61 6.18
CA GLY A 43 -6.70 -1.19 5.18
C GLY A 43 -7.66 -0.07 5.64
N PRO A 44 -8.30 -0.17 6.83
CA PRO A 44 -9.15 0.90 7.36
C PRO A 44 -8.42 2.22 7.58
N ARG A 45 -7.12 2.21 7.91
CA ARG A 45 -6.33 3.43 8.07
C ARG A 45 -5.98 4.05 6.71
N TYR A 46 -5.68 3.22 5.70
CA TYR A 46 -5.50 3.70 4.33
C TYR A 46 -6.79 4.31 3.77
N ALA A 47 -7.95 3.67 4.01
CA ALA A 47 -9.26 4.17 3.60
C ALA A 47 -9.54 5.60 4.08
N LYS A 48 -9.13 5.93 5.32
CA LYS A 48 -9.30 7.28 5.90
C LYS A 48 -8.54 8.35 5.12
N VAL A 49 -7.36 8.03 4.58
CA VAL A 49 -6.56 8.96 3.76
C VAL A 49 -7.28 9.27 2.45
N LEU A 50 -7.98 8.29 1.88
CA LEU A 50 -8.69 8.43 0.60
C LEU A 50 -10.09 9.02 0.74
N ASN A 51 -10.54 9.35 1.95
CA ASN A 51 -11.87 9.92 2.16
C ASN A 51 -12.01 11.28 1.47
N GLY A 52 -13.09 11.48 0.73
CA GLY A 52 -13.33 12.71 -0.04
C GLY A 52 -12.55 12.83 -1.37
N SER A 53 -11.69 11.87 -1.71
CA SER A 53 -10.91 11.86 -2.95
C SER A 53 -11.73 11.59 -4.22
N GLY A 54 -12.95 11.07 -4.06
CA GLY A 54 -13.78 10.56 -5.14
C GLY A 54 -13.34 9.19 -5.68
N LEU A 55 -12.26 8.61 -5.17
CA LEU A 55 -11.82 7.26 -5.53
C LEU A 55 -12.68 6.22 -4.83
N LYS A 56 -13.08 5.18 -5.57
CA LYS A 56 -13.91 4.08 -5.05
C LYS A 56 -13.06 3.01 -4.37
N PHE A 57 -12.29 3.40 -3.36
CA PHE A 57 -11.53 2.45 -2.55
C PHE A 57 -12.47 1.72 -1.56
N GLN A 58 -12.30 0.41 -1.46
CA GLN A 58 -12.93 -0.41 -0.42
C GLN A 58 -11.83 -1.23 0.25
N ALA A 59 -11.65 -1.02 1.56
CA ALA A 59 -10.72 -1.86 2.31
C ALA A 59 -11.21 -3.32 2.29
N PRO A 60 -10.32 -4.30 2.06
CA PRO A 60 -10.66 -5.70 2.18
C PRO A 60 -11.04 -6.01 3.63
N ALA A 61 -11.99 -6.94 3.80
CA ALA A 61 -12.47 -7.41 5.11
C ALA A 61 -11.82 -8.74 5.51
N GLU A 62 -11.27 -9.49 4.55
CA GLU A 62 -10.69 -10.81 4.74
C GLU A 62 -9.45 -11.01 3.87
N LEU A 63 -8.56 -11.93 4.27
CA LEU A 63 -7.32 -12.23 3.56
C LEU A 63 -7.54 -12.74 2.13
N SER A 64 -8.63 -13.46 1.88
CA SER A 64 -9.01 -13.97 0.55
C SER A 64 -9.25 -12.88 -0.49
N GLN A 65 -9.46 -11.63 -0.07
CA GLN A 65 -9.57 -10.48 -0.96
C GLN A 65 -8.21 -9.90 -1.36
N LEU A 66 -7.11 -10.31 -0.71
CA LEU A 66 -5.75 -9.98 -1.11
C LEU A 66 -5.25 -11.04 -2.09
N VAL A 67 -5.08 -10.64 -3.34
CA VAL A 67 -4.66 -11.54 -4.43
C VAL A 67 -3.18 -11.34 -4.69
N VAL A 68 -2.36 -12.30 -4.27
CA VAL A 68 -0.91 -12.28 -4.52
C VAL A 68 -0.65 -12.61 -5.99
N LEU A 69 -0.27 -11.61 -6.78
CA LEU A 69 0.06 -11.77 -8.20
C LEU A 69 1.52 -12.14 -8.42
N GLU A 70 2.40 -11.72 -7.52
CA GLU A 70 3.85 -11.87 -7.69
C GLU A 70 4.55 -12.06 -6.34
N ARG A 71 5.60 -12.88 -6.35
CA ARG A 71 6.49 -13.11 -5.21
C ARG A 71 7.92 -12.89 -5.68
N LEU A 72 8.59 -11.90 -5.11
CA LEU A 72 9.91 -11.46 -5.52
C LEU A 72 10.93 -11.70 -4.41
N PRO A 73 12.14 -12.20 -4.73
CA PRO A 73 13.19 -12.34 -3.74
C PRO A 73 13.66 -10.95 -3.28
N GLY A 74 13.60 -10.72 -1.98
CA GLY A 74 14.10 -9.51 -1.35
C GLY A 74 15.63 -9.46 -1.26
N THR A 75 16.13 -8.35 -0.73
CA THR A 75 17.55 -8.07 -0.52
C THR A 75 17.85 -7.83 0.97
N SER A 76 19.10 -7.47 1.28
CA SER A 76 19.46 -6.97 2.61
C SER A 76 18.67 -5.72 3.02
N THR A 77 18.19 -4.91 2.08
CA THR A 77 17.34 -3.74 2.36
C THR A 77 15.94 -4.17 2.85
N THR A 78 15.39 -5.24 2.27
CA THR A 78 14.14 -5.87 2.73
C THR A 78 14.29 -6.34 4.17
N ASP A 79 15.39 -7.05 4.45
CA ASP A 79 15.70 -7.56 5.78
C ASP A 79 15.95 -6.44 6.80
N PHE A 80 16.52 -5.31 6.36
CA PHE A 80 16.69 -4.12 7.17
C PHE A 80 15.34 -3.48 7.52
N GLY A 81 14.38 -3.48 6.58
CA GLY A 81 13.01 -3.06 6.84
C GLY A 81 12.43 -2.09 5.83
N ALA A 82 12.90 -2.09 4.58
CA ALA A 82 12.29 -1.34 3.50
C ALA A 82 12.13 -2.21 2.24
N PRO A 83 10.96 -2.19 1.57
CA PRO A 83 10.83 -2.78 0.25
C PRO A 83 11.62 -1.96 -0.77
N VAL A 84 12.18 -2.63 -1.77
CA VAL A 84 13.10 -2.05 -2.78
C VAL A 84 12.94 -2.68 -4.15
N ILE A 85 12.32 -3.87 -4.24
CA ILE A 85 12.15 -4.56 -5.51
C ILE A 85 10.93 -3.99 -6.23
N ILE A 86 11.13 -3.73 -7.53
CA ILE A 86 10.11 -3.22 -8.45
C ILE A 86 9.38 -4.43 -9.06
N PRO A 87 8.06 -4.60 -8.82
CA PRO A 87 7.28 -5.66 -9.45
C PRO A 87 7.09 -5.41 -10.94
N ASP A 88 6.81 -6.46 -11.71
CA ASP A 88 6.58 -6.35 -13.16
C ASP A 88 5.42 -5.42 -13.50
N PHE A 89 4.41 -5.36 -12.62
CA PHE A 89 3.27 -4.45 -12.74
C PHE A 89 3.69 -2.97 -12.87
N ASP A 90 4.72 -2.54 -12.14
CA ASP A 90 5.17 -1.14 -12.13
C ASP A 90 5.90 -0.75 -13.43
N ASN A 91 6.33 -1.73 -14.24
CA ASN A 91 6.93 -1.48 -15.56
C ASN A 91 5.87 -1.29 -16.66
N ALA A 92 4.59 -1.44 -16.36
CA ALA A 92 3.52 -1.25 -17.34
C ALA A 92 3.43 0.22 -17.80
N PRO A 93 3.01 0.47 -19.06
CA PRO A 93 2.85 1.83 -19.56
C PRO A 93 1.88 2.67 -18.72
N PHE A 94 2.34 3.87 -18.36
CA PHE A 94 1.57 4.79 -17.52
C PHE A 94 0.62 5.64 -18.38
N ASN A 95 -0.64 5.18 -18.52
CA ASN A 95 -1.64 5.85 -19.37
C ASN A 95 -2.37 7.00 -18.65
N ASN A 96 -3.17 7.77 -19.40
CA ASN A 96 -3.91 8.93 -18.88
C ASN A 96 -4.90 8.59 -17.75
N GLN A 97 -5.49 7.39 -17.76
CA GLN A 97 -6.41 6.97 -16.70
C GLN A 97 -5.66 6.71 -15.39
N ILE A 98 -4.51 6.01 -15.47
CA ILE A 98 -3.64 5.76 -14.31
C ILE A 98 -3.12 7.10 -13.76
N LEU A 99 -2.77 8.05 -14.64
CA LEU A 99 -2.35 9.39 -14.25
C LEU A 99 -3.44 10.12 -13.45
N GLU A 100 -4.68 10.15 -13.93
CA GLU A 100 -5.77 10.82 -13.22
C GLU A 100 -6.00 10.23 -11.82
N ILE A 101 -5.98 8.89 -11.71
CA ILE A 101 -6.13 8.20 -10.43
C ILE A 101 -4.96 8.52 -9.50
N SER A 102 -3.73 8.49 -10.02
CA SER A 102 -2.52 8.75 -9.24
C SER A 102 -2.46 10.20 -8.72
N GLN A 103 -2.92 11.17 -9.51
CA GLN A 103 -3.02 12.56 -9.08
C GLN A 103 -4.01 12.73 -7.92
N LYS A 104 -5.18 12.08 -8.00
CA LYS A 104 -6.18 12.10 -6.90
C LYS A 104 -5.63 11.45 -5.63
N LEU A 105 -4.92 10.32 -5.77
CA LEU A 105 -4.26 9.66 -4.65
C LEU A 105 -3.23 10.57 -3.98
N LEU A 106 -2.32 11.15 -4.76
CA LEU A 106 -1.28 12.04 -4.26
C LEU A 106 -1.87 13.27 -3.54
N GLN A 107 -2.89 13.90 -4.13
CA GLN A 107 -3.59 15.03 -3.52
C GLN A 107 -4.24 14.65 -2.18
N SER A 108 -4.81 13.46 -2.10
CA SER A 108 -5.44 12.95 -0.86
C SER A 108 -4.41 12.72 0.24
N CYS A 109 -3.23 12.20 -0.11
CA CYS A 109 -2.12 12.05 0.82
C CYS A 109 -1.66 13.40 1.38
N TRP A 110 -1.49 14.41 0.53
CA TRP A 110 -1.13 15.76 0.97
C TRP A 110 -2.19 16.39 1.87
N GLN A 111 -3.46 16.29 1.50
CA GLN A 111 -4.55 16.81 2.33
C GLN A 111 -4.60 16.12 3.71
N ALA A 112 -4.37 14.81 3.77
CA ALA A 112 -4.32 14.07 5.02
C ALA A 112 -3.11 14.51 5.88
N PHE A 113 -1.96 14.79 5.26
CA PHE A 113 -0.80 15.34 5.96
C PHE A 113 -1.08 16.74 6.51
N ASP A 114 -1.63 17.65 5.70
CA ASP A 114 -1.98 19.01 6.12
C ASP A 114 -2.95 18.99 7.31
N ASN A 115 -3.98 18.13 7.24
CA ASN A 115 -4.92 17.96 8.34
C ASN A 115 -4.23 17.48 9.62
N ALA A 116 -3.25 16.57 9.51
CA ALA A 116 -2.48 16.10 10.66
C ALA A 116 -1.61 17.21 11.26
N VAL A 117 -0.97 18.05 10.43
CA VAL A 117 -0.21 19.22 10.87
C VAL A 117 -1.11 20.19 11.62
N GLN A 118 -2.28 20.53 11.06
CA GLN A 118 -3.24 21.42 11.73
C GLN A 118 -3.72 20.84 13.07
N ALA A 119 -3.99 19.54 13.14
CA ALA A 119 -4.41 18.88 14.38
C ALA A 119 -3.32 18.84 15.46
N ALA A 120 -2.04 18.91 15.06
CA ALA A 120 -0.90 18.93 15.96
C ALA A 120 -0.48 20.35 16.41
N ALA A 121 -1.09 21.41 15.86
CA ALA A 121 -0.76 22.78 16.21
C ALA A 121 -0.84 23.04 17.72
N GLY A 122 0.20 23.65 18.29
CA GLY A 122 0.29 23.96 19.72
C GLY A 122 0.62 22.76 20.62
N ARG A 123 1.10 21.64 20.06
CA ARG A 123 1.51 20.42 20.80
C ARG A 123 3.01 20.15 20.72
N GLU A 124 3.82 21.20 20.59
CA GLU A 124 5.29 21.13 20.66
C GLU A 124 5.78 20.75 22.06
#